data_AF-A9PBU2-F1
#
_entry.id   AF-A9PBU2-F1
#
_cell.length_a   1.000
_cell.length_b   1.000
_cell.length_c   1.000
_cell.angle_alpha   90.00
_cell.angle_beta   90.00
_cell.angle_gamma   90.00
#
_symmetry.space_group_name_H-M   'P 1'
#
loop_
_entity.id
_entity.type
_entity.pdbx_description
1 polymer ?
#
loop_
_entity_poly.entity_id
_entity_poly.type
_entity_poly.pdbx_seq_one_letter_code
_entity_poly.pdbx_strand_id
1 'polypeptide(L)'
;MLAIFHKAFAHPPEELNSPASQNVTKKPKLPEETLNDFLSHRPQKTFSMNFGQAAVLAYAPQDNPFSPQQKLFCGFDGIYCLFSGSLNNLCTLNRQYGLTKGTNEAMFVIEAYKTLRDRGPYPADQVVKDLDGSFAFVIYDSTAGSVFAALLPSLLYGHRVLMVELSCTGVLQQMALW
;
A
#
# COMPACT_ATOMS: atom_id res chain seq x y z
N MET A 1 4.08 -7.42 -8.83
CA MET A 1 3.68 -6.00 -8.91
C MET A 1 4.74 -5.29 -9.74
N LEU A 2 4.32 -4.37 -10.59
CA LEU A 2 5.15 -3.54 -11.47
C LEU A 2 4.75 -2.09 -11.23
N ALA A 3 5.72 -1.19 -11.04
CA ALA A 3 5.48 0.24 -11.00
C ALA A 3 6.44 0.94 -11.97
N ILE A 4 5.91 1.86 -12.75
CA ILE A 4 6.63 2.66 -13.74
C ILE A 4 6.42 4.11 -13.36
N PHE A 5 7.52 4.83 -13.16
CA PHE A 5 7.49 6.25 -12.81
C PHE A 5 8.12 7.06 -13.92
N HIS A 6 7.52 8.21 -14.22
CA HIS A 6 8.15 9.18 -15.08
C HIS A 6 9.32 9.83 -14.32
N LYS A 7 10.46 9.99 -14.99
CA LYS A 7 11.73 10.44 -14.39
C LYS A 7 11.62 11.77 -13.64
N ALA A 8 10.71 12.64 -14.04
CA ALA A 8 10.48 13.92 -13.36
C ALA A 8 9.92 13.79 -11.94
N PHE A 9 9.33 12.64 -11.57
CA PHE A 9 8.63 12.46 -10.29
C PHE A 9 9.31 11.46 -9.35
N ALA A 10 10.15 10.56 -9.88
CA ALA A 10 10.90 9.62 -9.06
C ALA A 10 12.27 9.35 -9.69
N HIS A 11 13.30 9.38 -8.85
CA HIS A 11 14.64 8.96 -9.23
C HIS A 11 14.82 7.51 -8.77
N PRO A 12 15.35 6.62 -9.63
CA PRO A 12 15.68 5.27 -9.21
C PRO A 12 16.75 5.34 -8.10
N PRO A 13 16.66 4.50 -7.05
CA PRO A 13 17.69 4.43 -6.02
C PRO A 13 19.04 4.11 -6.65
N GLU A 14 20.10 4.83 -6.28
CA GLU A 14 21.44 4.62 -6.82
C GLU A 14 21.98 3.23 -6.46
N GLU A 15 21.48 2.62 -5.39
CA GLU A 15 21.84 1.28 -4.96
C GLU A 15 21.18 0.18 -5.81
N LEU A 16 20.13 0.52 -6.58
CA LEU A 16 19.38 -0.43 -7.40
C LEU A 16 20.04 -0.67 -8.77
N ASN A 17 21.36 -0.87 -8.78
CA ASN A 17 22.09 -1.28 -9.97
C ASN A 17 22.10 -2.80 -10.07
N SER A 18 21.26 -3.37 -10.93
CA SER A 18 21.28 -4.82 -11.18
C SER A 18 22.54 -5.21 -11.95
N PRO A 19 23.38 -6.14 -11.44
CA PRO A 19 24.54 -6.67 -12.18
C PRO A 19 24.15 -7.27 -13.53
N ALA A 20 22.89 -7.71 -13.66
CA ALA A 20 22.33 -8.23 -14.90
C ALA A 20 22.26 -7.18 -16.03
N SER A 21 22.21 -5.87 -15.74
CA SER A 21 22.14 -4.85 -16.80
C SER A 21 23.42 -4.78 -17.64
N GLN A 22 24.56 -5.24 -17.10
CA GLN A 22 25.84 -5.25 -17.79
C GLN A 22 25.96 -6.39 -18.83
N ASN A 23 25.13 -7.44 -18.70
CA ASN A 23 25.18 -8.65 -19.55
C ASN A 23 23.99 -8.75 -20.53
N VAL A 24 23.11 -7.75 -20.56
CA VAL A 24 21.90 -7.79 -21.41
C VAL A 24 22.18 -7.06 -22.74
N THR A 25 22.22 -7.82 -23.83
CA THR A 25 22.31 -7.32 -25.22
C THR A 25 21.00 -6.75 -25.76
N LYS A 26 19.89 -6.87 -25.02
CA LYS A 26 18.57 -6.38 -25.43
C LYS A 26 18.39 -4.93 -25.01
N LYS A 27 17.97 -4.08 -25.95
CA LYS A 27 17.57 -2.69 -25.65
C LYS A 27 16.49 -2.68 -24.55
N PRO A 28 16.54 -1.71 -23.62
CA PRO A 28 15.47 -1.51 -22.66
C PRO A 28 14.16 -1.25 -23.40
N LYS A 29 13.10 -1.96 -23.00
CA LYS A 29 11.76 -1.83 -23.56
C LYS A 29 11.18 -0.47 -23.22
N LEU A 30 10.26 0.03 -24.06
CA LEU A 30 9.50 1.23 -23.71
C LEU A 30 8.61 0.95 -22.48
N PRO A 31 8.24 1.99 -21.71
CA PRO A 31 7.35 1.84 -20.56
C PRO A 31 6.03 1.15 -20.89
N GLU A 32 5.39 1.56 -22.00
CA GLU A 32 4.14 0.97 -22.48
C GLU A 32 4.29 -0.49 -22.89
N GLU A 33 5.38 -0.84 -23.58
CA GLU A 33 5.69 -2.22 -23.95
C GLU A 33 5.90 -3.09 -22.70
N THR A 34 6.58 -2.55 -21.69
CA THR A 34 6.82 -3.26 -20.42
C THR A 34 5.52 -3.51 -19.65
N LEU A 35 4.64 -2.51 -19.63
CA LEU A 35 3.31 -2.64 -19.04
C LEU A 35 2.48 -3.69 -19.77
N ASN A 36 2.40 -3.60 -21.10
CA ASN A 36 1.62 -4.52 -21.93
C ASN A 36 2.14 -5.96 -21.80
N ASP A 37 3.47 -6.13 -21.80
CA ASP A 37 4.12 -7.41 -21.53
C ASP A 37 3.66 -7.95 -20.17
N PHE A 38 3.78 -7.19 -19.10
CA PHE A 38 3.33 -7.60 -17.76
C PHE A 38 1.84 -7.98 -17.71
N LEU A 39 0.97 -7.19 -18.34
CA LEU A 39 -0.47 -7.46 -18.37
C LEU A 39 -0.80 -8.72 -19.17
N SER A 40 -0.10 -8.96 -20.27
CA SER A 40 -0.29 -10.13 -21.14
C SER A 40 0.12 -11.46 -20.50
N HIS A 41 0.98 -11.44 -19.48
CA HIS A 41 1.37 -12.66 -18.78
C HIS A 41 0.18 -13.32 -18.05
N ARG A 42 -0.79 -12.52 -17.53
CA ARG A 42 -1.96 -13.01 -16.76
C ARG A 42 -3.21 -12.13 -16.95
N PRO A 43 -3.78 -12.05 -18.17
CA PRO A 43 -4.79 -11.06 -18.54
C PRO A 43 -6.09 -11.12 -17.73
N GLN A 44 -6.41 -12.25 -17.10
CA GLN A 44 -7.64 -12.44 -16.32
C GLN A 44 -7.51 -12.01 -14.85
N LYS A 45 -6.28 -11.84 -14.34
CA LYS A 45 -6.02 -11.52 -12.93
C LYS A 45 -5.26 -10.21 -12.76
N THR A 46 -4.60 -9.73 -13.79
CA THR A 46 -3.84 -8.49 -13.74
C THR A 46 -4.77 -7.28 -13.80
N PHE A 47 -4.41 -6.24 -13.05
CA PHE A 47 -5.00 -4.92 -13.23
C PHE A 47 -3.89 -3.88 -13.28
N SER A 48 -4.18 -2.76 -13.92
CA SER A 48 -3.31 -1.59 -13.93
C SER A 48 -4.07 -0.35 -13.51
N MET A 49 -3.33 0.63 -13.03
CA MET A 49 -3.81 1.91 -12.59
C MET A 49 -2.83 3.00 -13.04
N ASN A 50 -3.36 4.06 -13.64
CA ASN A 50 -2.59 5.21 -14.10
C ASN A 50 -2.77 6.39 -13.14
N PHE A 51 -1.67 7.02 -12.77
CA PHE A 51 -1.62 8.24 -11.97
C PHE A 51 -1.29 9.42 -12.90
N GLY A 52 -2.19 9.69 -13.84
CA GLY A 52 -2.00 10.70 -14.89
C GLY A 52 -0.77 10.41 -15.75
N GLN A 53 0.12 11.40 -15.87
CA GLN A 53 1.40 11.29 -16.59
C GLN A 53 2.58 10.95 -15.66
N ALA A 54 2.33 10.83 -14.35
CA ALA A 54 3.39 10.69 -13.36
C ALA A 54 3.84 9.23 -13.18
N ALA A 55 2.89 8.30 -13.14
CA ALA A 55 3.19 6.89 -12.89
C ALA A 55 2.11 5.93 -13.39
N VAL A 56 2.51 4.67 -13.58
CA VAL A 56 1.62 3.53 -13.81
C VAL A 56 1.95 2.44 -12.80
N LEU A 57 0.94 1.87 -12.16
CA LEU A 57 1.05 0.71 -11.29
C LEU A 57 0.30 -0.46 -11.92
N ALA A 58 0.93 -1.62 -11.98
CA ALA A 58 0.34 -2.87 -12.44
C ALA A 58 0.51 -3.94 -11.36
N TYR A 59 -0.56 -4.69 -11.09
CA TYR A 59 -0.56 -5.73 -10.08
C TYR A 59 -1.13 -7.03 -10.65
N ALA A 60 -0.51 -8.14 -10.22
CA ALA A 60 -0.96 -9.49 -10.50
C ALA A 60 -1.08 -10.19 -9.14
N PRO A 61 -2.28 -10.64 -8.74
CA PRO A 61 -2.48 -11.44 -7.53
C PRO A 61 -1.62 -12.70 -7.57
N GLN A 62 -1.13 -13.11 -6.40
CA GLN A 62 -0.48 -14.40 -6.22
C GLN A 62 -1.52 -15.53 -6.36
N ASP A 63 -1.10 -16.70 -6.86
CA ASP A 63 -2.03 -17.83 -7.04
C ASP A 63 -2.39 -18.53 -5.73
N ASN A 64 -1.61 -18.33 -4.67
CA ASN A 64 -1.87 -18.88 -3.35
C ASN A 64 -2.38 -17.79 -2.39
N PRO A 65 -3.69 -17.75 -2.08
CA PRO A 65 -4.25 -16.79 -1.13
C PRO A 65 -3.80 -17.05 0.32
N PHE A 66 -3.26 -18.24 0.64
CA PHE A 66 -2.81 -18.60 1.98
C PHE A 66 -1.33 -18.32 2.23
N SER A 67 -0.67 -17.54 1.36
CA SER A 67 0.70 -17.13 1.64
C SER A 67 0.73 -16.28 2.92
N PRO A 68 1.67 -16.51 3.85
CA PRO A 68 1.80 -15.72 5.08
C PRO A 68 2.10 -14.24 4.83
N GLN A 69 2.32 -13.84 3.58
CA GLN A 69 2.53 -12.47 3.13
C GLN A 69 1.47 -12.08 2.08
N GLN A 70 0.19 -12.28 2.40
CA GLN A 70 -0.91 -11.83 1.55
C GLN A 70 -0.79 -10.31 1.34
N LYS A 71 -0.53 -9.90 0.10
CA LYS A 71 -0.47 -8.49 -0.30
C LYS A 71 -1.76 -8.12 -0.99
N LEU A 72 -2.53 -7.24 -0.37
CA LEU A 72 -3.75 -6.68 -0.92
C LEU A 72 -3.49 -5.26 -1.40
N PHE A 73 -4.04 -4.92 -2.55
CA PHE A 73 -4.12 -3.55 -3.03
C PHE A 73 -5.59 -3.19 -3.21
N CYS A 74 -6.00 -2.07 -2.63
CA CYS A 74 -7.36 -1.56 -2.71
C CYS A 74 -7.32 -0.06 -2.96
N GLY A 75 -8.29 0.45 -3.73
CA GLY A 75 -8.47 1.88 -3.95
C GLY A 75 -9.94 2.23 -3.80
N PHE A 76 -10.24 3.23 -2.97
CA PHE A 76 -11.59 3.72 -2.75
C PHE A 76 -11.57 5.23 -2.51
N ASP A 77 -12.41 5.97 -3.24
CA ASP A 77 -12.60 7.42 -3.07
C ASP A 77 -11.30 8.25 -3.11
N GLY A 78 -10.43 7.96 -4.07
CA GLY A 78 -9.13 8.64 -4.22
C GLY A 78 -8.09 8.28 -3.15
N ILE A 79 -8.37 7.29 -2.30
CA ILE A 79 -7.45 6.75 -1.31
C ILE A 79 -7.01 5.35 -1.73
N TYR A 80 -5.71 5.11 -1.73
CA TYR A 80 -5.11 3.86 -2.19
C TYR A 80 -4.37 3.20 -1.04
N CYS A 81 -4.67 1.94 -0.75
CA CYS A 81 -4.04 1.16 0.30
C CYS A 81 -3.31 -0.05 -0.27
N LEU A 82 -2.03 -0.16 0.04
CA LEU A 82 -1.26 -1.39 -0.06
C LEU A 82 -1.18 -2.02 1.33
N PHE A 83 -1.82 -3.16 1.52
CA PHE A 83 -1.83 -3.91 2.77
C PHE A 83 -1.06 -5.21 2.61
N SER A 84 -0.35 -5.65 3.64
CA SER A 84 0.40 -6.89 3.68
C SER A 84 0.22 -7.55 5.05
N GLY A 85 -0.18 -8.81 5.09
CA GLY A 85 -0.36 -9.56 6.33
C GLY A 85 -1.82 -9.92 6.59
N SER A 86 -2.24 -9.97 7.85
CA SER A 86 -3.59 -10.36 8.26
C SER A 86 -4.00 -9.66 9.56
N LEU A 87 -5.30 -9.37 9.68
CA LEU A 87 -5.94 -8.87 10.90
C LEU A 87 -6.77 -9.98 11.55
N ASN A 88 -6.42 -10.37 12.76
CA ASN A 88 -7.10 -11.42 13.53
C ASN A 88 -8.50 -10.99 13.98
N ASN A 89 -8.73 -9.68 14.14
CA ASN A 89 -9.97 -9.11 14.67
C ASN A 89 -10.81 -8.36 13.62
N LEU A 90 -10.56 -8.56 12.32
CA LEU A 90 -11.27 -7.88 11.21
C LEU A 90 -12.80 -7.95 11.33
N CYS A 91 -13.35 -9.10 11.72
CA CYS A 91 -14.80 -9.27 11.88
C CYS A 91 -15.39 -8.35 12.96
N THR A 92 -14.67 -8.16 14.06
CA THR A 92 -15.06 -7.27 15.17
C THR A 92 -14.96 -5.82 14.73
N LEU A 93 -13.85 -5.47 14.08
CA LEU A 93 -13.62 -4.14 13.53
C LEU A 93 -14.70 -3.73 12.52
N ASN A 94 -15.03 -4.60 11.57
CA ASN A 94 -16.11 -4.33 10.61
C ASN A 94 -17.45 -4.02 11.30
N ARG A 95 -17.78 -4.71 12.39
CA ARG A 95 -19.00 -4.44 13.16
C ARG A 95 -18.94 -3.09 13.88
N GLN A 96 -17.82 -2.78 14.52
CA GLN A 96 -17.64 -1.54 15.28
C GLN A 96 -17.69 -0.30 14.38
N TYR A 97 -17.14 -0.41 13.17
CA TYR A 97 -17.15 0.66 12.18
C TYR A 97 -18.43 0.67 11.32
N GLY A 98 -19.36 -0.26 11.54
CA GLY A 98 -20.63 -0.34 10.79
C GLY A 98 -20.45 -0.71 9.32
N LEU A 99 -19.36 -1.39 8.96
CA LEU A 99 -19.05 -1.83 7.62
C LEU A 99 -19.82 -3.12 7.28
N THR A 100 -20.36 -3.20 6.07
CA THR A 100 -21.16 -4.34 5.61
C THR A 100 -20.29 -5.56 5.27
N LYS A 101 -20.90 -6.75 5.21
CA LYS A 101 -20.20 -8.03 4.98
C LYS A 101 -19.46 -8.03 3.63
N GLY A 102 -18.13 -8.18 3.65
CA GLY A 102 -17.30 -8.34 2.46
C GLY A 102 -16.02 -7.50 2.42
N THR A 103 -15.79 -6.66 3.43
CA THR A 103 -14.57 -5.83 3.55
C THR A 103 -13.35 -6.71 3.81
N ASN A 104 -12.38 -6.66 2.89
CA ASN A 104 -11.03 -7.15 3.14
C ASN A 104 -10.24 -6.15 4.00
N GLU A 105 -9.07 -6.56 4.50
CA GLU A 105 -8.23 -5.76 5.40
C GLU A 105 -7.83 -4.42 4.78
N ALA A 106 -7.50 -4.41 3.49
CA ALA A 106 -7.12 -3.17 2.79
C ALA A 106 -8.29 -2.17 2.70
N MET A 107 -9.50 -2.66 2.41
CA MET A 107 -10.70 -1.83 2.36
C MET A 107 -11.09 -1.34 3.75
N PHE A 108 -10.96 -2.17 4.77
CA PHE A 108 -11.15 -1.75 6.17
C PHE A 108 -10.22 -0.60 6.54
N VAL A 109 -8.93 -0.73 6.21
CA VAL A 109 -7.91 0.29 6.51
C VAL A 109 -8.22 1.62 5.81
N ILE A 110 -8.71 1.61 4.57
CA ILE A 110 -9.15 2.84 3.87
C ILE A 110 -10.31 3.50 4.61
N GLU A 111 -11.35 2.73 4.96
CA GLU A 111 -12.52 3.27 5.65
C GLU A 111 -12.15 3.83 7.03
N ALA A 112 -11.31 3.12 7.79
CA ALA A 112 -10.83 3.60 9.08
C ALA A 112 -10.02 4.91 8.93
N TYR A 113 -9.14 5.01 7.94
CA TYR A 113 -8.42 6.25 7.64
C TYR A 113 -9.38 7.40 7.25
N LYS A 114 -10.41 7.14 6.42
CA LYS A 114 -11.44 8.15 6.11
C LYS A 114 -12.14 8.65 7.36
N THR A 115 -12.49 7.76 8.29
CA THR A 115 -13.13 8.17 9.54
C THR A 115 -12.23 9.07 10.39
N LEU A 116 -10.91 8.83 10.42
CA LEU A 116 -9.94 9.70 11.09
C LEU A 116 -9.89 11.10 10.45
N ARG A 117 -9.84 11.16 9.12
CA ARG A 117 -9.75 12.42 8.37
C ARG A 117 -11.03 13.24 8.46
N ASP A 118 -12.19 12.61 8.24
CA ASP A 118 -13.46 13.32 8.01
C ASP A 118 -14.27 13.58 9.29
N ARG A 119 -14.00 12.87 10.40
CA ARG A 119 -14.80 12.97 11.65
C ARG A 119 -14.03 13.45 12.88
N GLY A 120 -12.91 14.15 12.72
CA GLY A 120 -11.97 14.59 13.77
C GLY A 120 -12.62 14.85 15.15
N PRO A 121 -12.42 13.92 16.10
CA PRO A 121 -11.39 14.11 17.13
C PRO A 121 -10.61 12.82 17.48
N TYR A 122 -10.64 11.80 16.62
CA TYR A 122 -9.94 10.54 16.87
C TYR A 122 -8.48 10.62 16.39
N PRO A 123 -7.48 10.50 17.26
CA PRO A 123 -6.09 10.50 16.85
C PRO A 123 -5.74 9.17 16.16
N ALA A 124 -4.83 9.20 15.18
CA ALA A 124 -4.54 8.04 14.31
C ALA A 124 -4.02 6.81 15.07
N ASP A 125 -3.45 7.02 16.26
CA ASP A 125 -3.07 5.97 17.19
C ASP A 125 -4.27 5.12 17.65
N GLN A 126 -5.48 5.68 17.73
CA GLN A 126 -6.65 4.95 18.18
C GLN A 126 -7.11 3.89 17.18
N VAL A 127 -7.03 4.17 15.87
CA VAL A 127 -7.35 3.16 14.84
C VAL A 127 -6.33 2.04 14.85
N VAL A 128 -5.05 2.36 14.99
CA VAL A 128 -3.99 1.35 14.92
C VAL A 128 -3.84 0.55 16.20
N LYS A 129 -4.19 1.12 17.36
CA LYS A 129 -4.28 0.38 18.64
C LYS A 129 -5.31 -0.74 18.60
N ASP A 130 -6.40 -0.55 17.86
CA ASP A 130 -7.47 -1.54 17.74
C ASP A 130 -7.13 -2.63 16.71
N LEU A 131 -6.04 -2.53 15.94
CA LEU A 131 -5.64 -3.55 14.98
C LEU A 131 -4.89 -4.69 15.68
N ASP A 132 -5.46 -5.89 15.67
CA ASP A 132 -4.78 -7.11 16.14
C ASP A 132 -4.37 -7.97 14.95
N GLY A 133 -3.10 -8.34 14.88
CA GLY A 133 -2.55 -9.17 13.81
C GLY A 133 -1.10 -8.85 13.47
N SER A 134 -0.60 -9.51 12.43
CA SER A 134 0.70 -9.22 11.84
C SER A 134 0.45 -8.53 10.51
N PHE A 135 0.66 -7.22 10.47
CA PHE A 135 0.29 -6.41 9.33
C PHE A 135 1.30 -5.30 9.03
N ALA A 136 1.30 -4.89 7.77
CA ALA A 136 1.98 -3.71 7.28
C ALA A 136 1.07 -3.06 6.24
N PHE A 137 0.89 -1.75 6.27
CA PHE A 137 0.17 -1.07 5.21
C PHE A 137 0.73 0.30 4.90
N VAL A 138 0.43 0.77 3.69
CA VAL A 138 0.71 2.12 3.20
C VAL A 138 -0.56 2.63 2.53
N ILE A 139 -1.08 3.73 3.02
CA ILE A 139 -2.20 4.49 2.46
C ILE A 139 -1.63 5.72 1.76
N TYR A 140 -2.12 6.01 0.57
CA TYR A 140 -1.93 7.28 -0.12
C TYR A 140 -3.28 7.93 -0.37
N ASP A 141 -3.48 9.11 0.19
CA ASP A 141 -4.67 9.93 -0.02
C ASP A 141 -4.36 11.00 -1.06
N SER A 142 -4.94 10.85 -2.26
CA SER A 142 -4.74 11.81 -3.35
C SER A 142 -5.46 13.14 -3.12
N THR A 143 -6.46 13.17 -2.25
CA THR A 143 -7.21 14.40 -1.94
C THR A 143 -6.48 15.28 -0.93
N ALA A 144 -5.84 14.65 0.07
CA ALA A 144 -5.04 15.34 1.07
C ALA A 144 -3.56 15.50 0.66
N GLY A 145 -3.08 14.71 -0.31
CA GLY A 145 -1.67 14.64 -0.66
C GLY A 145 -0.83 14.08 0.50
N SER A 146 -1.34 13.10 1.23
CA SER A 146 -0.68 12.50 2.40
C SER A 146 -0.48 11.00 2.21
N VAL A 147 0.59 10.49 2.81
CA VAL A 147 0.90 9.07 2.90
C VAL A 147 0.88 8.68 4.37
N PHE A 148 0.17 7.61 4.70
CA PHE A 148 0.07 7.09 6.05
C PHE A 148 0.45 5.61 6.05
N ALA A 149 1.50 5.25 6.81
CA ALA A 149 2.02 3.90 6.85
C ALA A 149 2.12 3.38 8.28
N ALA A 150 1.81 2.10 8.46
CA ALA A 150 1.98 1.41 9.73
C ALA A 150 2.59 0.02 9.53
N LEU A 151 3.41 -0.41 10.48
CA LEU A 151 4.01 -1.75 10.51
C LEU A 151 3.96 -2.33 11.93
N LEU A 152 3.39 -3.53 12.06
CA LEU A 152 3.44 -4.34 13.28
C LEU A 152 3.94 -5.76 12.93
N PRO A 153 5.24 -6.05 13.17
CA PRO A 153 5.83 -7.34 12.90
C PRO A 153 5.55 -8.35 14.03
N SER A 154 5.39 -9.62 13.68
CA SER A 154 5.04 -10.71 14.60
C SER A 154 6.16 -11.13 15.56
N LEU A 155 7.40 -10.66 15.40
CA LEU A 155 8.60 -11.25 16.05
C LEU A 155 9.61 -10.27 16.67
N LEU A 156 9.23 -9.04 17.05
CA LEU A 156 10.16 -8.15 17.76
C LEU A 156 9.63 -7.71 19.12
N TYR A 157 10.47 -7.96 20.13
CA TYR A 157 10.51 -7.44 21.49
C TYR A 157 9.82 -6.06 21.65
N GLY A 158 8.68 -6.05 22.35
CA GLY A 158 7.93 -4.84 22.68
C GLY A 158 6.87 -4.48 21.62
N HIS A 159 5.68 -4.11 22.07
CA HIS A 159 4.50 -3.74 21.25
C HIS A 159 4.68 -2.45 20.42
N ARG A 160 5.79 -2.31 19.71
CA ARG A 160 6.16 -1.11 18.96
C ARG A 160 5.60 -1.14 17.55
N VAL A 161 4.44 -0.53 17.38
CA VAL A 161 3.91 -0.14 16.06
C VAL A 161 4.74 1.03 15.55
N LEU A 162 5.32 0.92 14.35
CA LEU A 162 5.92 2.06 13.66
C LEU A 162 4.85 2.72 12.79
N MET A 163 4.49 3.96 13.10
CA MET A 163 3.59 4.79 12.31
C MET A 163 4.37 5.94 11.66
N VAL A 164 4.15 6.14 10.36
CA VAL A 164 4.78 7.21 9.58
C VAL A 164 3.70 7.92 8.76
N GLU A 165 3.47 9.19 9.07
CA GLU A 165 2.66 10.09 8.24
C GLU A 165 3.59 11.06 7.50
N LEU A 166 3.47 11.08 6.18
CA LEU A 166 4.20 11.95 5.27
C LEU A 166 3.19 12.81 4.51
N SER A 167 3.07 14.08 4.85
CA SER A 167 2.24 15.03 4.11
C SER A 167 3.07 15.79 3.06
N CYS A 168 2.49 16.05 1.89
CA CYS A 168 3.11 16.84 0.81
C CYS A 168 3.51 18.27 1.23
N THR A 169 3.08 18.75 2.39
CA THR A 169 3.49 20.03 3.00
C THR A 169 4.86 19.99 3.69
N GLY A 170 5.57 18.86 3.67
CA GLY A 170 6.92 18.74 4.21
C GLY A 170 6.98 18.51 5.73
N VAL A 171 5.84 18.29 6.38
CA VAL A 171 5.79 17.91 7.79
C VAL A 171 5.92 16.39 7.89
N LEU A 172 7.14 15.94 8.20
CA LEU A 172 7.42 14.60 8.69
C LEU A 172 6.90 14.53 10.12
N GLN A 173 5.67 14.06 10.30
CA GLN A 173 5.18 13.74 11.64
C GLN A 173 5.58 12.30 11.95
N GLN A 174 6.88 12.07 12.07
CA GLN A 174 7.38 10.84 12.65
C GLN A 174 7.37 11.01 14.16
N MET A 175 6.90 9.96 14.84
CA MET A 175 7.23 9.50 16.19
C MET A 175 5.98 9.21 17.00
N ALA A 176 5.54 7.96 16.90
CA ALA A 176 5.06 7.29 18.08
C ALA A 176 5.55 5.83 18.04
N LEU A 177 6.68 5.59 18.72
CA LEU A 177 7.01 4.27 19.26
C LEU A 177 6.12 4.12 20.48
N TRP A 178 5.04 3.34 20.40
CA TRP A 178 4.28 2.92 21.59
C TRP A 178 4.84 1.60 22.12
#